data_AF-A0A525IDR3-F1
#
_entry.id   AF-A0A525IDR3-F1
#
_cell.length_a   1.000
_cell.length_b   1.000
_cell.length_c   1.000
_cell.angle_alpha   90.00
_cell.angle_beta   90.00
_cell.angle_gamma   90.00
#
_symmetry.space_group_name_H-M   'P 1'
#
loop_
_entity.id
_entity.type
_entity.pdbx_description
1 polymer ?
#
loop_
_entity_poly.entity_id
_entity_poly.type
_entity_poly.pdbx_seq_one_letter_code
_entity_poly.pdbx_strand_id
1 'polypeptide(L)' 'MELQDLIRRVIEIGHRRGFVTFDQINELMPSTKTAPEDIETLMEALSAAEIQITDE' A
#
# COMPACT_ATOMS: atom_id res chain seq x y z
N MET A 1 4.00 -3.68 -15.00
CA MET A 1 3.30 -3.99 -13.73
C MET A 1 2.17 -3.00 -13.64
N GLU A 2 0.94 -3.46 -13.54
CA GLU A 2 -0.20 -2.58 -13.41
C GLU A 2 -0.33 -2.13 -11.94
N LEU A 3 -0.80 -0.92 -11.70
CA LEU A 3 -1.00 -0.36 -10.35
C LEU A 3 -1.75 -1.32 -9.42
N GLN A 4 -2.75 -2.01 -9.98
CA GLN A 4 -3.58 -2.98 -9.26
C GLN A 4 -2.77 -4.16 -8.72
N ASP A 5 -1.75 -4.64 -9.44
CA ASP A 5 -0.90 -5.72 -8.96
C ASP A 5 -0.08 -5.29 -7.74
N LEU A 6 0.42 -4.04 -7.75
CA LEU A 6 1.17 -3.47 -6.63
C LEU A 6 0.28 -3.31 -5.40
N ILE A 7 -0.90 -2.72 -5.56
CA ILE A 7 -1.89 -2.55 -4.48
C ILE A 7 -2.24 -3.91 -3.87
N ARG A 8 -2.50 -4.92 -4.71
CA ARG A 8 -2.82 -6.28 -4.25
C ARG A 8 -1.66 -6.88 -3.45
N ARG A 9 -0.41 -6.64 -3.86
CA ARG A 9 0.79 -7.06 -3.14
C ARG A 9 0.90 -6.41 -1.77
N VAL A 10 0.65 -5.09 -1.67
CA VAL A 10 0.67 -4.36 -0.38
C VAL A 10 -0.42 -4.92 0.55
N ILE A 11 -1.63 -5.14 0.02
CA ILE A 11 -2.73 -5.74 0.78
C ILE A 11 -2.36 -7.13 1.29
N GLU A 12 -1.77 -8.00 0.46
CA GLU A 12 -1.34 -9.34 0.90
C GLU A 12 -0.30 -9.30 2.04
N ILE A 13 0.60 -8.31 2.02
CA ILE A 13 1.57 -8.10 3.10
C ILE A 13 0.84 -7.66 4.36
N GLY A 14 -0.05 -6.68 4.23
CA GLY A 14 -0.84 -6.15 5.35
C GLY A 14 -1.76 -7.19 5.96
N HIS A 15 -2.41 -8.02 5.15
CA HIS A 15 -3.32 -9.07 5.61
C HIS A 15 -2.59 -10.17 6.41
N ARG A 16 -1.31 -10.43 6.12
CA ARG A 16 -0.51 -11.39 6.89
C ARG A 16 -0.08 -10.87 8.25
N ARG A 17 0.08 -9.56 8.43
CA ARG A 17 0.60 -8.94 9.65
C ARG A 17 -0.46 -8.18 10.45
N GLY A 18 -1.60 -7.86 9.84
CA GLY A 18 -2.61 -6.92 10.34
C GLY A 18 -2.28 -5.45 10.06
N PHE A 19 -1.08 -5.16 9.54
CA PHE A 19 -0.60 -3.81 9.27
C PHE A 19 0.48 -3.80 8.17
N VAL A 20 0.69 -2.63 7.57
CA VAL A 20 1.79 -2.33 6.64
C VAL A 20 2.52 -1.07 7.08
N THR A 21 3.83 -1.04 6.88
CA THR A 21 4.67 0.13 7.17
C THR A 21 4.79 1.03 5.94
N PHE A 22 5.05 2.33 6.12
CA PHE A 22 5.39 3.22 5.00
C PHE A 22 6.61 2.76 4.20
N ASP A 23 7.59 2.14 4.84
CA ASP A 23 8.77 1.58 4.13
C ASP A 23 8.38 0.51 3.12
N GLN A 24 7.56 -0.47 3.53
CA GLN A 24 7.03 -1.49 2.63
C GLN A 24 6.20 -0.92 1.47
N ILE A 25 5.42 0.13 1.76
CA ILE A 25 4.67 0.84 0.72
C ILE A 25 5.66 1.52 -0.25
N ASN A 26 6.66 2.24 0.26
CA ASN A 26 7.67 2.93 -0.55
C ASN A 26 8.58 1.98 -1.34
N GLU A 27 8.85 0.77 -0.84
CA GLU A 27 9.60 -0.27 -1.55
C GLU A 27 8.87 -0.74 -2.82
N LEU A 28 7.55 -0.89 -2.72
CA LEU A 28 6.70 -1.34 -3.83
C LEU A 28 6.27 -0.17 -4.73
N MET A 29 5.95 0.96 -4.11
CA MET A 29 5.36 2.15 -4.71
C MET A 29 6.13 3.39 -4.21
N PRO A 30 7.32 3.66 -4.75
CA PRO A 30 8.11 4.79 -4.33
C PRO A 30 7.38 6.09 -4.70
N SER A 31 7.09 6.91 -3.68
CA SER A 31 6.41 8.21 -3.81
C SER A 31 7.03 9.19 -4.82
N THR A 32 8.29 8.97 -5.21
CA THR A 32 8.99 9.74 -6.25
C THR A 32 8.56 9.38 -7.69
N LYS A 33 7.90 8.25 -7.88
CA LYS A 33 7.47 7.72 -9.19
C LYS A 33 5.99 7.38 -9.25
N THR A 34 5.28 7.45 -8.13
CA THR A 34 3.86 7.15 -7.99
C THR A 34 3.07 8.46 -8.01
N ALA A 35 1.99 8.53 -8.78
CA ALA A 35 1.14 9.71 -8.80
C ALA A 35 0.39 9.84 -7.46
N PRO A 36 0.02 11.06 -7.02
CA PRO A 36 -0.78 11.25 -5.81
C PRO A 36 -2.08 10.43 -5.83
N GLU A 37 -2.73 10.39 -6.99
CA GLU A 37 -3.98 9.65 -7.27
C GLU A 37 -3.83 8.14 -7.00
N ASP A 38 -2.67 7.59 -7.34
CA ASP A 38 -2.33 6.19 -7.14
C ASP A 38 -2.13 5.86 -5.64
N ILE A 39 -1.55 6.80 -4.88
CA ILE A 39 -1.37 6.67 -3.43
C ILE A 39 -2.71 6.76 -2.71
N GLU A 40 -3.59 7.68 -3.13
CA GLU A 40 -4.95 7.76 -2.60
C GLU A 40 -5.69 6.43 -2.83
N THR A 41 -5.61 5.88 -4.04
CA THR A 41 -6.22 4.58 -4.38
C THR A 41 -5.68 3.45 -3.49
N LEU A 42 -4.37 3.43 -3.22
CA LEU A 42 -3.76 2.47 -2.30
C LEU A 42 -4.29 2.64 -0.87
N MET A 43 -4.36 3.86 -0.36
CA MET A 43 -4.83 4.14 1.00
C MET A 43 -6.30 3.75 1.18
N GLU A 44 -7.15 4.02 0.19
CA GLU A 44 -8.54 3.56 0.18
C GLU A 44 -8.63 2.03 0.20
N ALA A 45 -7.81 1.35 -0.60
CA ALA A 45 -7.80 -0.11 -0.65
C ALA A 45 -7.32 -0.75 0.66
N LEU A 46 -6.34 -0.15 1.33
CA LEU A 46 -5.87 -0.58 2.66
C LEU A 46 -6.94 -0.36 3.74
N SER A 47 -7.60 0.81 3.72
CA SER A 47 -8.70 1.12 4.63
C SER A 47 -9.88 0.16 4.45
N ALA A 48 -10.27 -0.12 3.20
CA ALA A 48 -11.32 -1.09 2.87
C ALA A 48 -10.98 -2.53 3.28
N ALA A 49 -9.69 -2.86 3.32
CA ALA A 49 -9.21 -4.16 3.78
C ALA A 49 -9.02 -4.24 5.31
N GLU A 50 -9.38 -3.18 6.06
CA GLU A 50 -9.17 -3.06 7.50
C GLU A 50 -7.69 -3.22 7.92
N ILE A 51 -6.77 -2.82 7.05
CA ILE A 51 -5.34 -2.92 7.27
C ILE A 51 -4.82 -1.60 7.81
N GLN A 52 -4.13 -1.64 8.96
CA GLN A 52 -3.53 -0.44 9.54
C GLN A 52 -2.23 -0.05 8.83
N ILE A 53 -2.02 1.25 8.65
CA ILE A 53 -0.74 1.81 8.18
C ILE A 53 0.02 2.33 9.41
N THR A 54 1.30 1.97 9.52
CA THR A 54 2.18 2.39 10.62
C THR A 54 3.46 3.06 10.10
N ASP A 55 4.01 3.99 10.89
CA ASP A 55 5.25 4.75 10.64
C ASP A 55 6.54 4.02 11.04
N GLU A 56 6.44 2.79 11.56
CA GLU A 56 7.59 2.07 12.16
C GLU A 56 8.76 1.79 11.21
#